data_AF-A0AAW8H116-F1
#
_entry.id   AF-A0AAW8H116-F1
#
_cell.length_a   1.000
_cell.length_b   1.000
_cell.length_c   1.000
_cell.angle_alpha   90.00
_cell.angle_beta   90.00
_cell.angle_gamma   90.00
#
_symmetry.space_group_name_H-M   'P 1'
#
loop_
_entity.id
_entity.type
_entity.pdbx_description
1 polymer ?
#
loop_
_entity_poly.entity_id
_entity_poly.type
_entity_poly.pdbx_seq_one_letter_code
_entity_poly.pdbx_strand_id
1 'polypeptide(L)' 'MAKGIREKIRLISSAGTGHFYTTDKNKRNMPGKFEI' A
#
# COMPACT_ATOMS: atom_id res chain seq x y z
N MET A 1 22.48 3.67 -2.94
CA MET A 1 21.44 2.61 -3.03
C MET A 1 20.20 3.24 -3.62
N ALA A 2 19.86 2.91 -4.87
CA ALA A 2 18.71 3.52 -5.55
C ALA A 2 17.44 3.22 -4.77
N LYS A 3 16.76 4.26 -4.27
CA LYS A 3 15.47 4.15 -3.58
C LYS A 3 14.49 3.53 -4.58
N GLY A 4 14.21 2.24 -4.43
CA GLY A 4 13.31 1.52 -5.31
C GLY A 4 11.97 2.24 -5.40
N ILE A 5 11.39 2.29 -6.60
CA ILE A 5 10.12 2.97 -6.91
C ILE A 5 8.91 2.33 -6.18
N ARG A 6 9.16 1.22 -5.47
CA ARG A 6 8.23 0.52 -4.59
C ARG A 6 8.30 1.11 -3.20
N GLU A 7 7.16 1.54 -2.70
CA GLU A 7 6.98 2.03 -1.33
C GLU A 7 6.07 1.10 -0.55
N LYS A 8 6.43 0.83 0.70
CA LYS A 8 5.61 0.01 1.59
C LYS A 8 4.39 0.82 2.03
N ILE A 9 3.21 0.28 1.83
CA ILE A 9 1.92 0.88 2.19
C ILE A 9 1.17 -0.02 3.18
N ARG A 10 0.27 0.60 3.96
CA ARG A 10 -0.64 -0.09 4.88
C ARG A 10 -2.03 -0.07 4.28
N LEU A 11 -2.62 -1.25 4.10
CA LEU A 11 -4.00 -1.45 3.69
C LEU A 11 -4.83 -1.72 4.94
N ILE A 12 -5.69 -0.76 5.30
CA ILE A 12 -6.57 -0.87 6.46
C ILE A 12 -7.78 -1.70 6.04
N SER A 13 -8.07 -2.78 6.77
CA SER A 13 -9.25 -3.60 6.49
C SER A 13 -10.53 -2.83 6.77
N SER A 14 -11.40 -2.76 5.76
CA SER A 14 -12.73 -2.13 5.83
C SER A 14 -13.71 -2.86 6.76
N ALA A 15 -13.38 -4.09 7.17
CA ALA A 15 -14.24 -4.96 8.00
C ALA A 15 -14.27 -4.58 9.50
N GLY A 16 -13.65 -3.47 9.92
CA GLY A 16 -13.71 -2.98 11.31
C GLY A 16 -12.93 -3.84 12.32
N THR A 17 -12.13 -4.81 11.86
CA THR A 17 -11.37 -5.74 12.72
C THR A 17 -10.06 -5.15 13.26
N GLY A 18 -9.74 -3.89 12.91
CA GLY A 18 -8.47 -3.23 13.27
C GLY A 18 -7.23 -3.85 12.60
N HIS A 19 -7.42 -4.85 11.73
CA HIS A 19 -6.33 -5.53 11.05
C HIS A 19 -5.88 -4.73 9.83
N PHE A 20 -4.56 -4.65 9.63
CA PHE A 20 -3.96 -3.99 8.48
C PHE A 20 -2.99 -4.94 7.79
N TYR A 21 -2.97 -4.89 6.47
CA TYR A 21 -1.99 -5.59 5.67
C TYR A 21 -0.88 -4.62 5.28
N THR A 22 0.37 -5.09 5.32
CA THR A 22 1.49 -4.37 4.73
C THR A 22 1.81 -4.97 3.38
N THR A 23 1.81 -4.13 2.35
CA THR A 23 2.21 -4.51 1.00
C THR A 23 3.11 -3.44 0.40
N ASP A 24 3.79 -3.76 -0.69
CA ASP A 24 4.55 -2.81 -1.49
C ASP A 24 3.72 -2.31 -2.68
N LYS A 25 3.75 -0.99 -2.89
CA LYS A 25 3.05 -0.34 -3.98
C LYS A 25 4.04 0.43 -4.84
N ASN A 26 3.91 0.28 -6.15
CA ASN A 26 4.66 1.09 -7.10
C ASN A 26 3.87 2.37 -7.43
N LYS A 27 4.37 3.54 -6.98
CA LYS A 27 3.69 4.83 -7.20
C LYS A 27 3.63 5.23 -8.68
N ARG A 28 4.53 4.73 -9.54
CA ARG A 28 4.55 5.06 -10.97
C ARG A 28 3.38 4.43 -11.72
N ASN A 29 3.12 3.15 -11.46
CA ASN A 29 2.07 2.41 -12.17
C ASN A 29 0.70 2.63 -11.52
N MET A 30 0.68 2.97 -10.24
CA MET A 30 -0.56 3.12 -9.48
C MET A 30 -0.54 4.43 -8.67
N PRO A 31 -0.93 5.55 -9.30
CA PRO A 31 -0.90 6.87 -8.65
C PRO A 31 -2.07 7.08 -7.65
N GLY A 32 -3.20 6.40 -7.82
CA GLY A 32 -4.40 6.53 -6.96
C GLY A 32 -4.30 5.81 -5.62
N LYS A 33 -5.26 6.03 -4.71
CA LYS A 33 -5.37 5.24 -3.47
C LYS A 33 -5.63 3.77 -3.81
N PHE A 34 -4.96 2.87 -3.08
CA PHE A 34 -5.21 1.44 -3.17
C PHE A 34 -6.19 1.12 -2.04
N GLU A 35 -7.43 0.79 -2.40
CA GLU A 35 -8.52 0.49 -1.48
C GLU A 35 -9.07 -0.90 -1.85
N ILE A 36 -9.24 -1.76 -0.84
CA ILE A 36 -9.84 -3.09 -0.91
C ILE A 36 -10.92 -3.18 0.17
#